data_AF-S7NDW4-F1
#
_entry.id   AF-S7NDW4-F1
#
_cell.length_a   1.000
_cell.length_b   1.000
_cell.length_c   1.000
_cell.angle_alpha   90.00
_cell.angle_beta   90.00
_cell.angle_gamma   90.00
#
_symmetry.space_group_name_H-M   'P 1'
#
loop_
_entity.id
_entity.type
_entity.pdbx_description
1 polymer ?
#
loop_
_entity_poly.entity_id
_entity_poly.type
_entity_poly.pdbx_seq_one_letter_code
_entity_poly.pdbx_strand_id
1 'polypeptide(L)' 'MVEHFLSQSVLQSSRDQVFAAFWQPCPNPYSTHVLTEDIVHREVTPDQKLLYRRLLTKTSRMPCWAE' A
#
# COMPACT_ATOMS: atom_id res chain seq x y z
N MET A 1 23.46 5.28 7.46
CA MET A 1 22.99 6.52 6.81
C MET A 1 21.50 6.36 6.58
N VAL A 2 20.67 7.30 7.01
CA VAL A 2 19.21 7.25 6.85
C VAL A 2 18.82 8.40 5.94
N GLU A 3 18.24 8.09 4.79
CA GLU A 3 17.72 9.08 3.85
C GLU A 3 16.25 9.35 4.16
N HIS A 4 15.85 10.62 4.16
CA HIS A 4 14.48 11.04 4.43
C HIS A 4 13.87 11.67 3.17
N PHE A 5 12.64 11.25 2.82
CA PHE A 5 11.90 11.78 1.66
C PHE A 5 10.50 12.25 2.11
N LEU A 6 10.06 13.40 1.59
CA LEU A 6 8.73 13.99 1.84
C LEU A 6 8.12 14.46 0.53
N SER A 7 6.86 14.10 0.28
CA SER A 7 6.07 14.56 -0.85
C SER A 7 4.59 14.68 -0.47
N GLN A 8 3.88 15.62 -1.11
CA GLN A 8 2.46 15.88 -0.89
C GLN A 8 1.72 15.88 -2.22
N SER A 9 0.58 15.18 -2.29
CA SER A 9 -0.29 15.10 -3.46
C SER A 9 -1.77 15.16 -3.06
N VAL A 10 -2.64 15.53 -4.01
CA VAL A 10 -4.09 15.67 -3.80
C VAL A 10 -4.82 14.74 -4.77
N LEU A 11 -5.73 13.91 -4.26
CA LEU A 11 -6.65 13.09 -5.06
C LEU A 11 -8.01 13.79 -5.14
N GLN A 12 -8.54 13.95 -6.35
CA GLN A 12 -9.84 14.59 -6.61
C GLN A 12 -11.00 13.60 -6.40
N SER A 13 -11.10 13.02 -5.20
CA SER A 13 -12.16 12.07 -4.83
C SER A 13 -12.55 12.29 -3.37
N SER A 14 -13.76 11.87 -2.99
CA SER A 14 -14.19 12.01 -1.60
C SER A 14 -13.33 11.11 -0.68
N ARG A 15 -13.24 11.49 0.59
CA ARG A 15 -12.47 10.74 1.58
C ARG A 15 -12.90 9.27 1.65
N ASP A 16 -14.20 9.02 1.61
CA ASP A 16 -14.75 7.66 1.71
C ASP A 16 -14.47 6.84 0.45
N GLN A 17 -14.45 7.46 -0.73
CA GLN A 17 -14.03 6.81 -1.98
C GLN A 17 -12.55 6.44 -1.95
N VAL A 18 -11.68 7.34 -1.49
CA VAL A 18 -10.25 7.08 -1.35
C VAL A 18 -10.01 5.94 -0.36
N PHE A 19 -10.70 5.95 0.78
CA PHE A 19 -10.62 4.85 1.73
C PHE A 19 -11.10 3.54 1.14
N ALA A 20 -12.24 3.49 0.46
CA ALA A 20 -12.74 2.28 -0.17
C ALA A 20 -11.76 1.74 -1.22
N ALA A 21 -11.25 2.61 -2.11
CA ALA A 21 -10.29 2.25 -3.15
C ALA A 21 -8.97 1.70 -2.58
N PHE A 22 -8.53 2.21 -1.43
CA PHE A 22 -7.34 1.71 -0.74
C PHE A 22 -7.43 0.23 -0.34
N TRP A 23 -8.64 -0.32 -0.15
CA TRP A 23 -8.87 -1.73 0.23
C TRP A 23 -9.16 -2.66 -0.94
N GLN A 24 -9.35 -2.12 -2.14
CA GLN A 24 -9.66 -2.95 -3.29
C GLN A 24 -8.39 -3.70 -3.72
N PRO A 25 -8.46 -5.03 -3.90
CA PRO A 25 -7.30 -5.82 -4.26
C PRO A 25 -6.73 -5.34 -5.60
N CYS A 26 -5.40 -5.25 -5.68
CA CYS A 26 -4.72 -5.06 -6.97
C CYS A 26 -5.13 -6.20 -7.91
N PRO A 27 -5.74 -5.84 -9.06
CA PRO A 27 -4.87 -5.50 -10.17
C PRO A 27 -5.10 -4.05 -10.60
N ASN A 28 -4.15 -3.17 -10.28
CA ASN A 28 -4.05 -1.87 -10.94
C ASN A 28 -2.91 -1.91 -11.98
N PRO A 29 -3.08 -1.26 -13.15
CA PRO A 29 -2.12 -1.34 -14.24
C PRO A 29 -0.74 -0.75 -13.89
N TYR A 30 -0.64 0.07 -12.84
CA TYR A 30 0.60 0.69 -12.38
C TYR A 30 1.37 -0.16 -11.35
N SER A 31 0.76 -1.21 -10.77
CA SER A 31 1.35 -2.04 -9.72
C SER A 31 1.52 -3.50 -10.13
N THR A 32 1.88 -3.73 -11.39
CA THR A 32 2.19 -5.06 -11.93
C THR A 32 3.34 -5.78 -11.21
N HIS A 33 4.18 -5.03 -10.48
CA HIS A 33 5.27 -5.57 -9.69
C HIS A 33 4.79 -6.24 -8.38
N VAL A 34 3.53 -6.05 -7.97
CA VAL A 34 2.93 -6.68 -6.79
C VAL A 34 2.36 -8.04 -7.19
N LEU A 35 2.86 -9.11 -6.57
CA LEU A 35 2.49 -10.50 -6.88
C LEU A 35 1.35 -11.01 -6.00
N THR A 36 1.43 -10.76 -4.69
CA THR A 36 0.40 -11.16 -3.71
C THR A 36 0.17 -10.05 -2.70
N GLU A 37 -1.05 -9.98 -2.19
CA GLU A 37 -1.46 -9.06 -1.12
C GLU A 37 -2.43 -9.79 -0.18
N ASP A 38 -2.06 -9.88 1.10
CA ASP A 38 -2.82 -10.60 2.11
C ASP A 38 -3.03 -9.73 3.35
N ILE A 39 -4.22 -9.78 3.96
CA ILE A 39 -4.50 -9.13 5.24
C ILE A 39 -4.18 -10.10 6.37
N VAL A 40 -3.11 -9.84 7.12
CA VAL A 40 -2.63 -10.72 8.21
C VAL A 40 -3.19 -10.35 9.58
N HIS A 41 -3.66 -9.10 9.75
CA HIS A 41 -4.29 -8.63 10.98
C HIS A 41 -5.33 -7.55 10.67
N ARG A 42 -6.46 -7.58 11.37
CA ARG A 42 -7.50 -6.55 11.29
C ARG A 42 -8.26 -6.47 12.61
N GLU A 43 -8.30 -5.29 13.20
CA GLU A 43 -8.99 -5.02 14.47
C GLU A 43 -9.64 -3.64 14.43
N VAL A 44 -10.79 -3.52 15.08
CA VAL A 44 -11.41 -2.22 15.38
C VAL A 44 -11.20 -1.93 16.86
N THR A 45 -10.51 -0.84 17.15
CA THR A 45 -10.21 -0.43 18.52
C THR A 45 -11.45 0.15 19.23
N PRO A 46 -11.44 0.22 20.57
CA PRO A 46 -12.54 0.84 21.33
C PRO A 46 -12.81 2.31 20.95
N ASP A 47 -11.80 3.04 20.45
CA ASP A 47 -11.91 4.40 19.95
C ASP A 47 -12.30 4.48 18.46
N GLN A 48 -12.89 3.41 17.90
CA GLN A 48 -13.42 3.32 16.54
C GLN A 48 -12.37 3.53 15.43
N LYS A 49 -11.12 3.11 15.66
CA LYS A 49 -10.08 3.13 14.62
C LYS A 49 -9.88 1.73 14.06
N LEU A 50 -9.61 1.66 12.75
CA LEU A 50 -9.29 0.41 12.07
C LEU A 50 -7.78 0.21 12.04
N LEU A 51 -7.28 -0.76 12.79
CA LEU A 51 -5.91 -1.23 12.72
C LEU A 51 -5.84 -2.42 11.78
N TYR A 52 -4.86 -2.41 10.88
CA TYR A 52 -4.67 -3.51 9.95
C TYR A 52 -3.19 -3.69 9.60
N ARG A 53 -2.85 -4.89 9.17
CA ARG A 53 -1.54 -5.24 8.65
C ARG A 53 -1.73 -6.01 7.35
N ARG A 54 -1.05 -5.56 6.29
CA ARG A 54 -0.99 -6.29 5.02
C ARG A 54 0.41 -6.82 4.78
N LEU A 55 0.51 -8.01 4.21
CA LEU A 55 1.72 -8.58 3.67
C LEU A 55 1.65 -8.48 2.14
N LEU A 56 2.66 -7.88 1.52
CA LEU A 56 2.75 -7.74 0.07
C LEU A 56 4.04 -8.40 -0.43
N THR A 57 3.91 -9.28 -1.43
CA THR A 57 5.06 -9.82 -2.16
C THR A 57 5.27 -9.00 -3.42
N LYS A 58 6.47 -8.45 -3.63
CA LYS A 58 6.79 -7.62 -4.79
C LYS A 58 8.00 -8.16 -5.55
N THR A 59 7.96 -8.08 -6.87
CA THR A 59 9.16 -8.23 -7.70
C THR A 59 10.09 -7.05 -7.47
N SER A 60 11.37 -7.34 -7.28
CA SER A 60 12.44 -6.33 -7.22
C SER A 60 13.42 -6.65 -8.34
N ARG A 61 13.55 -5.73 -9.31
CA ARG A 61 14.61 -5.81 -10.30
C ARG A 61 15.81 -5.05 -9.76
N MET A 62 16.85 -5.77 -9.38
CA MET A 62 18.11 -5.14 -9.01
C MET A 62 18.77 -4.55 -10.26
N PRO A 63 19.47 -3.41 -10.14
CA PRO A 63 20.23 -2.87 -11.26
C PRO A 63 21.38 -3.84 -11.63
N CYS A 64 21.79 -3.91 -12.89
CA CYS A 64 22.77 -4.90 -13.39
C CYS A 64 24.10 -4.95 -12.63
N TRP A 65 24.53 -3.85 -12.01
CA TRP A 65 25.78 -3.83 -11.22
C TRP A 65 25.63 -4.45 -9.83
N ALA A 66 24.39 -4.70 -9.39
CA ALA A 66 24.05 -5.30 -8.10
C ALA A 66 23.51 -6.73 -8.23
N GLU A 67 23.49 -7.27 -9.46
CA GLU A 67 23.16 -8.67 -9.76
C GLU A 67 24.33 -9.61 -9.44
#